data_AF-A0A2P5VQV8-F1
#
_entry.id   AF-A0A2P5VQV8-F1
#
_cell.length_a   1.000
_cell.length_b   1.000
_cell.length_c   1.000
_cell.angle_alpha   90.00
_cell.angle_beta   90.00
_cell.angle_gamma   90.00
#
_symmetry.space_group_name_H-M   'P 1'
#
loop_
_entity.id
_entity.type
_entity.pdbx_description
1 polymer ?
#
loop_
_entity_poly.entity_id
_entity_poly.type
_entity_poly.pdbx_seq_one_letter_code
_entity_poly.pdbx_strand_id
1 'polypeptide(L)'
;MQREDAAQLPQFILQAALDIVQDLAWTTSAMFLKAIDKFNDLVVSVYVTADHILNIDDGIKSFFQEVHELYIKSLLNPLYLPGSQVGALARKYL
;
A
#
# COMPACT_ATOMS: atom_id res chain seq x y z
N MET A 1 -24.33 -23.63 6.16
CA MET A 1 -22.94 -24.01 5.81
C MET A 1 -22.40 -23.27 4.59
N GLN A 2 -23.17 -22.94 3.55
CA GLN A 2 -22.64 -22.33 2.30
C GLN A 2 -22.22 -20.84 2.33
N ARG A 3 -22.49 -20.09 3.41
CA ARG A 3 -22.19 -18.63 3.44
C ARG A 3 -20.74 -18.32 3.79
N GLU A 4 -20.06 -19.20 4.51
CA GLU A 4 -18.68 -18.97 4.96
C GLU A 4 -17.68 -19.20 3.82
N ASP A 5 -17.88 -20.23 2.98
CA ASP A 5 -17.03 -20.51 1.81
C ASP A 5 -16.96 -19.35 0.81
N ALA A 6 -18.09 -18.65 0.60
CA ALA A 6 -18.15 -17.51 -0.32
C ALA A 6 -17.41 -16.27 0.21
N ALA A 7 -17.30 -16.12 1.54
CA ALA A 7 -16.54 -15.04 2.17
C ALA A 7 -15.04 -15.35 2.23
N GLN A 8 -14.65 -16.63 2.21
CA GLN A 8 -13.25 -17.06 2.21
C GLN A 8 -12.61 -17.02 0.82
N LEU A 9 -13.40 -17.12 -0.25
CA LEU A 9 -12.89 -17.12 -1.63
C LEU A 9 -12.10 -15.85 -1.98
N PRO A 10 -12.60 -14.62 -1.71
CA PRO A 10 -11.85 -13.39 -1.98
C PRO A 10 -10.55 -13.31 -1.17
N GLN A 11 -10.56 -13.79 0.07
CA GLN A 11 -9.37 -13.84 0.92
C GLN A 11 -8.30 -14.76 0.31
N PHE A 12 -8.70 -15.91 -0.21
CA PHE A 12 -7.80 -16.84 -0.89
C PHE A 12 -7.19 -16.24 -2.17
N ILE A 13 -8.01 -15.58 -2.99
CA ILE A 13 -7.56 -14.91 -4.21
C ILE A 13 -6.57 -13.79 -3.86
N LEU A 14 -6.88 -12.98 -2.85
CA LEU A 14 -6.00 -11.91 -2.40
C LEU A 14 -4.65 -12.45 -1.91
N GLN A 15 -4.68 -13.55 -1.14
CA GLN A 15 -3.45 -14.15 -0.62
C GLN A 15 -2.58 -14.72 -1.74
N ALA A 16 -3.18 -15.39 -2.73
CA ALA A 16 -2.45 -15.89 -3.89
C ALA A 16 -1.83 -14.75 -4.73
N ALA A 17 -2.57 -13.65 -4.91
CA ALA A 17 -2.05 -12.45 -5.56
C ALA A 17 -0.91 -11.81 -4.77
N LEU A 18 -0.98 -11.81 -3.43
CA LEU A 18 0.05 -11.23 -2.56
C LEU A 18 1.40 -11.95 -2.70
N ASP A 19 1.40 -13.27 -2.83
CA ASP A 19 2.63 -14.04 -3.05
C ASP A 19 3.34 -13.64 -4.35
N ILE A 20 2.58 -13.41 -5.42
CA ILE A 20 3.11 -12.93 -6.72
C ILE A 20 3.69 -11.53 -6.59
N VAL A 21 3.00 -10.63 -5.86
CA VAL A 21 3.47 -9.26 -5.62
C VAL A 21 4.78 -9.25 -4.86
N GLN A 22 4.96 -10.15 -3.88
CA GLN A 22 6.18 -10.26 -3.10
C GLN A 22 7.39 -10.48 -4.01
N ASP A 23 7.28 -11.39 -4.99
CA ASP A 23 8.35 -11.65 -5.97
C ASP A 23 8.58 -10.48 -6.93
N LEU A 24 7.51 -9.80 -7.36
CA LEU A 24 7.63 -8.61 -8.20
C LEU A 24 8.27 -7.45 -7.45
N ALA A 25 8.00 -7.27 -6.15
CA ALA A 25 8.56 -6.19 -5.34
C ALA A 25 10.09 -6.22 -5.28
N TRP A 26 10.71 -7.40 -5.39
CA TRP A 26 12.17 -7.55 -5.47
C TRP A 26 12.76 -7.21 -6.84
N THR A 27 11.95 -7.19 -7.90
CA THR A 27 12.41 -6.97 -9.28
C THR A 27 12.00 -5.62 -9.84
N THR A 28 10.96 -4.99 -9.27
CA THR A 28 10.42 -3.72 -9.75
C THR A 28 10.59 -2.60 -8.72
N SER A 29 11.02 -1.43 -9.18
CA SER A 29 11.08 -0.23 -8.33
C SER A 29 9.75 0.53 -8.28
N ALA A 30 8.73 0.04 -8.99
CA ALA A 30 7.42 0.69 -9.02
C ALA A 30 6.67 0.43 -7.71
N MET A 31 6.31 1.51 -7.00
CA MET A 31 5.49 1.43 -5.78
C MET A 31 4.03 1.08 -6.04
N PHE A 32 3.57 1.15 -7.29
CA PHE A 32 2.21 0.79 -7.65
C PHE A 32 2.20 -0.22 -8.78
N LEU A 33 1.48 -1.30 -8.54
CA LEU A 33 1.40 -2.46 -9.38
C LEU A 33 -0.07 -2.71 -9.73
N LYS A 34 -0.42 -2.33 -10.97
CA LYS A 34 -1.79 -2.39 -11.47
C LYS A 34 -2.09 -3.77 -12.02
N ALA A 35 -3.26 -4.29 -11.69
CA ALA A 35 -3.81 -5.53 -12.25
C ALA A 35 -2.81 -6.70 -12.23
N ILE A 36 -2.22 -6.94 -11.05
CA ILE A 36 -1.22 -7.99 -10.85
C ILE A 36 -1.84 -9.37 -11.01
N ASP A 37 -3.10 -9.51 -10.58
CA ASP A 37 -3.87 -10.72 -10.77
C ASP A 37 -5.30 -10.38 -11.16
N LYS A 38 -5.92 -11.28 -11.93
CA LYS A 38 -7.31 -11.18 -12.36
C LYS A 38 -7.98 -12.53 -12.18
N PHE A 39 -8.94 -12.59 -11.27
CA PHE A 39 -9.80 -13.74 -11.07
C PHE A 39 -11.25 -13.39 -11.39
N ASN A 40 -11.80 -13.95 -12.47
CA ASN A 40 -13.11 -13.56 -13.03
C ASN A 40 -13.16 -12.05 -13.33
N ASP A 41 -14.08 -11.31 -12.70
CA ASP A 41 -14.23 -9.86 -12.81
C ASP A 41 -13.48 -9.08 -11.70
N LEU A 42 -12.81 -9.77 -10.78
CA LEU A 42 -12.01 -9.15 -9.73
C LEU A 42 -10.60 -8.90 -10.25
N VAL A 43 -10.23 -7.61 -10.35
CA VAL A 43 -8.88 -7.17 -10.68
C VAL A 43 -8.20 -6.74 -9.38
N VAL A 44 -7.05 -7.35 -9.07
CA VAL A 44 -6.27 -7.02 -7.87
C VAL A 44 -5.15 -6.06 -8.25
N SER A 45 -5.12 -4.90 -7.61
CA SER A 45 -4.06 -3.90 -7.74
C SER A 45 -3.49 -3.58 -6.38
N VAL A 46 -2.19 -3.33 -6.31
CA VAL A 46 -1.50 -3.18 -5.03
C VAL A 46 -0.56 -1.99 -5.02
N TYR A 47 -0.41 -1.40 -3.84
CA TYR A 47 0.62 -0.45 -3.48
C TYR A 47 1.66 -1.14 -2.64
N VAL A 48 2.91 -1.10 -3.10
CA VAL A 48 4.05 -1.64 -2.39
C VAL A 48 4.85 -0.47 -1.82
N THR A 49 5.00 -0.48 -0.50
CA THR A 49 5.94 0.36 0.23
C THR A 49 7.12 -0.48 0.70
N ALA A 50 8.17 0.14 1.22
CA ALA A 50 9.38 -0.55 1.66
C ALA A 50 9.13 -1.68 2.68
N ASP A 51 8.04 -1.60 3.45
CA ASP A 51 7.75 -2.52 4.57
C ASP A 51 6.36 -3.18 4.47
N HIS A 52 5.46 -2.64 3.63
CA HIS A 52 4.06 -3.09 3.57
C HIS A 52 3.53 -3.15 2.14
N ILE A 53 2.69 -4.16 1.89
CA ILE A 53 1.92 -4.31 0.64
C ILE A 53 0.44 -4.08 0.97
N LEU A 54 -0.21 -3.17 0.26
CA LEU A 54 -1.61 -2.80 0.46
C LEU A 54 -2.38 -3.05 -0.83
N ASN A 55 -3.49 -3.78 -0.75
CA ASN A 55 -4.46 -3.86 -1.85
C ASN A 55 -5.23 -2.54 -1.91
N ILE A 56 -5.23 -1.90 -3.08
CA ILE A 56 -5.90 -0.62 -3.27
C ILE A 56 -6.55 -0.53 -4.65
N ASP A 57 -7.71 0.13 -4.66
CA ASP A 57 -8.36 0.57 -5.89
C ASP A 57 -7.55 1.64 -6.62
N ASP A 58 -7.60 1.58 -7.95
CA ASP A 58 -6.85 2.47 -8.83
C ASP A 58 -7.19 3.96 -8.59
N GLY A 59 -8.43 4.24 -8.15
CA GLY A 59 -8.93 5.60 -7.89
C GLY A 59 -8.29 6.30 -6.69
N ILE A 60 -7.69 5.56 -5.75
CA ILE A 60 -7.06 6.12 -4.54
C ILE A 60 -5.52 6.14 -4.62
N LYS A 61 -4.94 5.69 -5.74
CA LYS A 61 -3.49 5.62 -5.93
C LYS A 61 -2.79 6.96 -5.66
N SER A 62 -3.26 8.05 -6.26
CA SER A 62 -2.60 9.37 -6.14
C SER A 62 -2.57 9.84 -4.69
N PHE A 63 -3.63 9.58 -3.92
CA PHE A 63 -3.68 9.91 -2.50
C PHE A 63 -2.58 9.19 -1.71
N PHE A 64 -2.45 7.86 -1.88
CA PHE A 64 -1.40 7.09 -1.20
C PHE A 64 0.00 7.48 -1.64
N GLN A 65 0.17 7.85 -2.91
CA GLN A 65 1.44 8.33 -3.43
C GLN A 65 1.85 9.66 -2.78
N GLU A 66 0.94 10.63 -2.69
CA GLU A 66 1.19 11.92 -2.05
C GLU A 66 1.47 11.78 -0.55
N VAL A 67 0.68 10.95 0.15
CA VAL A 67 0.88 10.68 1.58
C VAL A 67 2.22 10.00 1.83
N HIS A 68 2.58 9.00 1.02
CA HIS A 68 3.87 8.32 1.14
C HIS A 68 5.05 9.28 0.90
N GLU A 69 4.96 10.13 -0.11
CA GLU A 69 5.99 11.13 -0.39
C GLU A 69 6.15 12.12 0.76
N LEU A 70 5.04 12.62 1.32
CA LEU A 70 5.06 13.53 2.47
C LEU A 70 5.61 12.86 3.73
N TYR A 71 5.27 11.59 3.95
CA TYR A 71 5.76 10.79 5.06
C TYR A 71 7.28 10.63 5.00
N ILE A 72 7.83 10.24 3.85
CA ILE A 72 9.28 10.09 3.65
C ILE A 72 10.00 11.43 3.79
N LYS A 73 9.48 12.52 3.21
CA LYS A 73 10.05 13.87 3.38
C LYS A 73 10.10 14.29 4.84
N SER A 74 9.09 13.92 5.63
CA SER A 74 9.05 14.21 7.06
C SER A 74 10.09 13.39 7.82
N LEU A 75 10.23 12.09 7.53
CA LEU A 75 11.24 11.23 8.15
C LEU A 75 12.68 11.63 7.80
N LEU A 76 12.92 12.07 6.57
CA LEU A 76 14.25 12.50 6.10
C LEU A 76 14.62 13.91 6.54
N ASN A 77 13.71 14.65 7.19
CA ASN A 77 14.05 15.94 7.76
C ASN A 77 15.05 15.71 8.91
N PRO A 78 16.27 16.28 8.85
CA PRO A 78 17.27 16.12 9.90
C PRO A 78 16.85 16.70 11.26
N LEU A 79 15.76 17.49 11.31
CA LEU A 79 15.12 18.00 12.52
C LEU A 79 13.96 17.12 13.02
N TYR A 80 13.64 16.03 12.31
CA TYR A 80 12.60 15.09 12.72
C TYR A 80 13.06 14.27 13.92
N LEU A 81 12.30 14.35 15.01
CA LEU A 81 12.54 13.56 16.20
C LEU A 81 11.71 12.27 16.09
N PRO A 82 12.33 11.08 16.00
CA PRO A 82 11.61 9.81 15.97
C PRO A 82 10.67 9.70 17.17
N GLY A 83 9.36 9.60 16.93
CA GLY A 83 8.32 9.56 17.97
C GLY A 83 7.61 10.89 18.24
N SER A 84 8.03 12.00 17.62
CA SER A 84 7.24 13.23 17.62
C SER A 84 6.05 13.13 16.66
N GLN A 85 4.86 13.56 17.07
CA GLN A 85 3.68 13.56 16.20
C GLN A 85 3.95 14.47 15.00
N VAL A 86 3.63 14.01 13.79
CA VAL A 86 3.85 14.72 12.52
C VAL A 86 3.23 16.14 12.52
N GLY A 87 2.18 16.38 13.31
CA GLY A 87 1.58 17.71 13.47
C GLY A 87 2.40 18.73 14.31
N ALA A 88 3.41 18.30 15.05
CA ALA A 88 4.18 19.17 15.93
C ALA A 88 5.16 20.10 15.18
N LEU A 89 5.63 19.69 13.99
CA LEU A 89 6.53 20.50 13.16
C LEU A 89 5.80 21.68 12.51
N ALA A 90 4.51 21.54 12.19
CA ALA A 90 3.71 22.61 11.57
C ALA A 90 3.43 23.79 12.54
N ARG A 91 3.49 23.56 13.86
CA ARG A 91 3.23 24.61 14.87
C ARG A 91 4.46 25.43 15.25
N LYS A 92 5.67 25.09 14.79
CA LYS A 92 6.90 25.82 15.15
C LYS A 92 7.24 26.96 14.18
N TYR A 93 6.48 27.11 13.09
CA TYR A 93 6.66 28.13 12.06
C TYR A 93 5.49 29.14 11.99
N LEU A 94 4.63 29.16 13.01
CA LEU A 94 3.59 30.19 13.23
C LEU A 94 3.88 30.94 14.53
#